data_AF-A0A9D6XTN4-F1
#
_entry.id   AF-A0A9D6XTN4-F1
#
_cell.length_a   1.000
_cell.length_b   1.000
_cell.length_c   1.000
_cell.angle_alpha   90.00
_cell.angle_beta   90.00
_cell.angle_gamma   90.00
#
_symmetry.space_group_name_H-M   'P 1'
#
loop_
_entity.id
_entity.type
_entity.pdbx_description
1 polymer ?
#
loop_
_entity_poly.entity_id
_entity_poly.type
_entity_poly.pdbx_seq_one_letter_code
_entity_poly.pdbx_strand_id
1 'polypeptide(L)' 'MSARTTFLRSIEGKDDTWLRSEIASRDSAIRTLKFELGFGKLDTLTHLRSAKRERAQLLERLSSSQRLTQTKQ' A
#
# COMPACT_ATOMS: atom_id res chain seq x y z
N MET A 1 -16.19 -2.35 11.74
CA MET A 1 -15.58 -1.83 10.49
C MET A 1 -14.30 -2.60 10.21
N SER A 2 -14.03 -3.03 8.97
CA SER A 2 -12.83 -3.80 8.62
C SER A 2 -11.64 -2.86 8.31
N ALA A 3 -10.41 -3.26 8.66
CA ALA A 3 -9.19 -2.48 8.41
C ALA A 3 -9.02 -2.11 6.92
N ARG A 4 -9.49 -2.97 6.01
CA ARG A 4 -9.50 -2.70 4.56
C ARG A 4 -10.38 -1.50 4.19
N THR A 5 -11.60 -1.44 4.73
CA THR A 5 -12.54 -0.34 4.47
C THR A 5 -12.04 1.00 5.02
N THR A 6 -11.34 0.98 6.16
CA THR A 6 -10.75 2.21 6.74
C THR A 6 -9.59 2.73 5.90
N PHE A 7 -8.69 1.84 5.46
CA PHE A 7 -7.55 2.25 4.63
C PHE A 7 -7.99 2.79 3.27
N LEU A 8 -8.89 2.09 2.57
CA LEU A 8 -9.40 2.55 1.27
C LEU A 8 -10.06 3.94 1.35
N ARG A 9 -10.78 4.22 2.44
CA ARG A 9 -11.35 5.55 2.70
C ARG A 9 -10.27 6.62 2.94
N SER A 10 -9.18 6.28 3.63
CA SER A 10 -8.09 7.23 3.89
C SER A 10 -7.33 7.68 2.63
N ILE A 11 -7.34 6.84 1.58
CA ILE A 11 -6.68 7.12 0.31
C ILE A 11 -7.64 7.61 -0.78
N GLU A 12 -8.92 7.73 -0.46
CA GLU A 12 -9.93 8.27 -1.36
C GLU A 12 -9.65 9.74 -1.66
N GLY A 13 -9.74 10.14 -2.94
CA GLY A 13 -9.46 11.51 -3.38
C GLY A 13 -7.98 11.92 -3.37
N LYS A 14 -7.04 11.04 -3.00
CA LYS A 14 -5.60 11.32 -3.12
C LYS A 14 -5.15 11.28 -4.57
N ASP A 15 -4.21 12.17 -4.92
CA ASP A 15 -3.63 12.24 -6.26
C ASP A 15 -2.56 11.15 -6.49
N ASP A 16 -2.19 10.98 -7.77
CA ASP A 16 -1.22 9.98 -8.20
C ASP A 16 0.18 10.18 -7.58
N THR A 17 0.59 11.42 -7.33
CA THR A 17 1.90 11.75 -6.72
C THR A 17 1.94 11.28 -5.28
N TRP A 18 0.89 11.56 -4.52
CA TRP A 18 0.71 11.09 -3.15
C TRP A 18 0.66 9.56 -3.11
N LEU A 19 -0.10 8.92 -3.99
CA LEU A 19 -0.18 7.45 -4.08
C LEU A 19 1.18 6.82 -4.35
N ARG A 20 1.97 7.37 -5.28
CA ARG A 20 3.32 6.89 -5.60
C ARG A 20 4.29 7.03 -4.42
N SER A 21 4.23 8.16 -3.73
CA SER A 21 5.03 8.40 -2.52
C SER A 21 4.69 7.42 -1.41
N GLU A 22 3.39 7.19 -1.18
CA GLU A 22 2.93 6.24 -0.16
C GLU A 22 3.34 4.80 -0.51
N ILE A 23 3.27 4.41 -1.79
CA ILE A 23 3.77 3.10 -2.25
C ILE A 23 5.26 2.94 -1.93
N ALA A 24 6.09 3.95 -2.20
CA ALA A 24 7.51 3.92 -1.90
C ALA A 24 7.77 3.78 -0.38
N SER A 25 6.99 4.47 0.44
CA SER A 25 7.03 4.34 1.90
C SER A 25 6.67 2.92 2.36
N ARG A 26 5.60 2.33 1.81
CA ARG A 26 5.22 0.93 2.12
C ARG A 26 6.27 -0.07 1.64
N ASP A 27 6.91 0.17 0.50
CA ASP A 27 8.02 -0.65 0.01
C ASP A 27 9.23 -0.61 0.94
N SER A 28 9.56 0.56 1.48
CA SER A 28 10.60 0.70 2.50
C SER A 28 10.26 -0.09 3.77
N ALA A 29 9.04 0.07 4.30
CA ALA A 29 8.58 -0.66 5.47
C ALA A 29 8.60 -2.18 5.27
N ILE A 30 8.16 -2.67 4.09
CA ILE A 30 8.21 -4.09 3.75
C ILE A 30 9.64 -4.62 3.74
N ARG A 31 10.63 -3.85 3.24
CA ARG A 31 12.04 -4.24 3.27
C ARG A 31 12.55 -4.37 4.70
N THR A 32 12.27 -3.39 5.55
CA THR A 32 12.64 -3.43 6.98
C THR A 32 12.02 -4.64 7.67
N LEU A 33 10.72 -4.87 7.49
CA LEU A 33 10.02 -6.00 8.11
C LEU A 33 10.55 -7.36 7.61
N LYS A 34 10.90 -7.48 6.32
CA LYS A 34 11.57 -8.68 5.80
C LYS A 34 12.94 -8.90 6.43
N PHE A 35 13.71 -7.84 6.62
CA PHE A 35 15.00 -7.89 7.29
C PHE A 35 14.83 -8.39 8.74
N GLU A 36 13.89 -7.80 9.49
CA GLU A 36 13.59 -8.21 10.88
C GLU A 36 13.13 -9.67 11.00
N LEU A 37 12.33 -10.16 10.05
CA LEU A 37 11.96 -11.58 9.99
C LEU A 37 13.17 -12.50 9.82
N GLY A 38 14.20 -12.05 9.09
CA GLY A 38 15.46 -12.77 8.95
C GLY A 38 16.20 -12.96 10.28
N PHE A 39 15.95 -12.09 11.27
CA PHE A 39 16.47 -12.21 12.64
C PHE A 39 15.52 -12.98 13.57
N GLY A 40 14.47 -13.61 13.06
CA GLY A 40 13.55 -14.41 13.85
C GLY A 40 12.49 -13.61 14.62
N LYS A 41 12.29 -12.32 14.33
CA LYS A 41 11.21 -11.51 14.92
C LYS A 41 9.84 -11.89 14.32
N LEU A 42 9.27 -13.00 14.75
CA LEU A 42 8.05 -13.59 14.18
C LEU A 42 6.80 -12.70 14.31
N ASP A 43 6.76 -11.86 15.34
CA ASP A 43 5.74 -10.83 15.58
C ASP A 43 5.60 -9.85 14.40
N THR A 44 6.68 -9.63 13.64
CA THR A 44 6.66 -8.78 12.44
C THR A 44 5.92 -9.37 11.25
N LEU A 45 5.55 -10.66 11.27
CA LEU A 45 4.79 -11.31 10.18
C LEU A 45 3.43 -10.66 9.94
N THR A 46 2.73 -10.33 11.02
CA THR A 46 1.40 -9.68 10.94
C THR A 46 1.52 -8.29 10.33
N HIS A 47 2.53 -7.53 10.75
CA HIS A 47 2.84 -6.21 10.20
C HIS A 47 3.24 -6.29 8.71
N LEU A 48 4.05 -7.28 8.33
CA LEU A 48 4.44 -7.51 6.94
C LEU A 48 3.23 -7.82 6.05
N ARG A 49 2.31 -8.65 6.54
CA ARG A 49 1.09 -9.00 5.79
C ARG A 49 0.21 -7.78 5.60
N SER A 50 0.05 -6.95 6.62
CA SER A 50 -0.70 -5.69 6.53
C SER A 50 -0.06 -4.71 5.56
N ALA A 51 1.25 -4.47 5.66
CA ALA A 51 1.98 -3.56 4.77
C ALA A 51 1.90 -4.00 3.30
N LYS A 52 2.02 -5.30 3.02
CA LYS A 52 1.83 -5.86 1.66
C LYS A 52 0.42 -5.63 1.14
N ARG A 53 -0.60 -5.78 1.99
CA ARG A 53 -2.01 -5.57 1.62
C ARG A 53 -2.29 -4.09 1.32
N GLU A 54 -1.82 -3.18 2.15
CA GLU A 54 -1.94 -1.74 1.95
C GLU A 54 -1.25 -1.31 0.64
N ARG A 55 -0.03 -1.80 0.40
CA ARG A 55 0.69 -1.58 -0.85
C ARG A 55 -0.12 -2.03 -2.08
N ALA A 56 -0.70 -3.23 -2.02
CA ALA A 56 -1.52 -3.74 -3.12
C ALA A 56 -2.73 -2.84 -3.40
N GLN A 57 -3.39 -2.35 -2.35
CA GLN A 57 -4.54 -1.44 -2.48
C GLN A 57 -4.15 -0.09 -3.09
N LEU A 58 -2.98 0.45 -2.72
CA LEU A 58 -2.45 1.68 -3.34
C LEU A 58 -2.17 1.48 -4.84
N LEU A 59 -1.59 0.34 -5.22
CA LEU A 59 -1.34 0.01 -6.62
C LEU A 59 -2.63 -0.15 -7.42
N GLU A 60 -3.62 -0.88 -6.87
CA GLU A 60 -4.94 -1.01 -7.49
C GLU A 60 -5.61 0.36 -7.70
N ARG A 61 -5.47 1.27 -6.73
CA ARG A 61 -6.01 2.63 -6.83
C ARG A 61 -5.29 3.44 -7.90
N LEU A 62 -3.96 3.42 -7.92
CA LEU A 62 -3.15 4.13 -8.91
C LEU A 62 -3.46 3.63 -10.33
N SER A 63 -3.51 2.32 -10.55
CA SER A 63 -3.86 1.75 -11.86
C SER A 63 -5.30 2.07 -12.27
N SER A 64 -6.23 2.20 -11.32
CA SER A 64 -7.60 2.61 -11.62
C SER A 64 -7.68 4.10 -11.98
N SER A 65 -6.89 4.96 -11.34
CA SER A 65 -6.74 6.38 -11.69
C SER A 65 -6.23 6.54 -13.13
N GLN A 66 -5.16 5.82 -13.49
CA GLN A 66 -4.56 5.88 -14.83
C GLN A 66 -5.48 5.37 -15.94
N ARG A 67 -6.29 4.34 -15.69
CA ARG A 67 -7.27 3.85 -16.67
C ARG A 67 -8.35 4.89 -16.97
N LEU A 68 -8.82 5.60 -15.94
CA LEU A 68 -9.86 6.63 -16.09
C LEU A 68 -9.37 7.86 -16.86
N THR A 69 -8.07 8.18 -16.79
CA THR A 69 -7.49 9.28 -17.57
C THR A 69 -7.23 8.88 -19.03
N GLN A 70 -6.91 7.60 -19.29
CA GLN A 70 -6.65 7.10 -20.63
C GLN A 70 -7.93 6.89 -21.47
N THR A 71 -9.08 6.59 -20.85
CA THR A 71 -10.38 6.47 -21.56
C THR A 71 -11.04 7.82 -21.87
N LYS A 72 -10.41 8.95 -21.50
CA LYS A 72 -10.91 10.31 -21.75
C LYS A 72 -10.10 11.05 -22.83
N GLN A 73 -9.17 10.38 -23.49
CA GLN A 73 -8.46 10.85 -24.68
C GLN A 73 -9.02 10.16 -25.92
#